data_AF-A0A537H5W6-F1
#
_entry.id   AF-A0A537H5W6-F1
#
_cell.length_a   1.000
_cell.length_b   1.000
_cell.length_c   1.000
_cell.angle_alpha   90.00
_cell.angle_beta   90.00
_cell.angle_gamma   90.00
#
_symmetry.space_group_name_H-M   'P 1'
#
loop_
_entity.id
_entity.type
_entity.pdbx_description
1 polymer ?
#
loop_
_entity_poly.entity_id
_entity_poly.type
_entity_poly.pdbx_seq_one_letter_code
_entity_poly.pdbx_strand_id
1 'polypeptide(L)'
;MVYRSTTSTILALIILSFSARAMNVHQEPMNTGLVPNHLPLAAVNGPQRTIVIMVRFPDKGNGTSPTQILTMLSNLNNYYNEDSYGTVSFQTGMMPAPSSTWYTLPNAMTYYGADTVSSDNQLVSDSLQAAYNAGVDLASYKFAIVVHSGNDEAMTHVTSDIHSFTIPGYVFNPAPLISYKISTSVVAESDPTGVFCHEAGHLLGLPDLYDLTGQIDPSNNFLGYWEIMALGEWNPNTGNLLQPKPGTYPSHHSIWSKIQLGFVPSSRVALVQPGQSANITLTNLESPTTIPIAANQDGSLTYYLVEMRAKIGTYDQYLPFPSDYPGAGILIYKVNESIAAGHGSVRLIDAHPGGDLNDAPFGPCNSPCVSDNTFSDQANFVKVIVTTTSPTSYSVLVDRTSAPRLLLQINTPSQGVSVTIDGANWTSDASNQLRLPVRYGPHTIFIQPQIPVLIGSSTIQLGLTESFAAWDDGSTSNPRWVSVVKDSVLTASYRVVIEPSFATAITAATILGVVILAVTFHRRRHQALGNAKGSATYSSPEPSVTQLGNPSSPTGSFPRDDALSGVPVDNNNEPKGS
;
A
#
# COMPACT_ATOMS: atom_id res chain seq x y z
N MET A 1 -56.33 -47.25 37.88
CA MET A 1 -55.72 -47.85 36.67
C MET A 1 -54.91 -46.77 35.96
N VAL A 2 -53.61 -47.05 35.76
CA VAL A 2 -52.69 -46.56 34.70
C VAL A 2 -52.31 -45.06 34.63
N TYR A 3 -51.20 -44.76 35.32
CA TYR A 3 -49.93 -44.08 34.96
C TYR A 3 -49.72 -43.15 33.73
N ARG A 4 -48.81 -42.17 33.99
CA ARG A 4 -47.84 -41.37 33.16
C ARG A 4 -48.24 -39.89 33.02
N SER A 5 -47.53 -38.87 33.55
CA SER A 5 -46.09 -38.51 33.66
C SER A 5 -45.39 -38.28 32.33
N THR A 6 -45.56 -37.09 31.73
CA THR A 6 -44.66 -36.52 30.70
C THR A 6 -44.86 -35.01 30.58
N THR A 7 -43.94 -34.19 31.11
CA THR A 7 -43.54 -32.87 30.56
C THR A 7 -42.37 -32.30 31.38
N SER A 8 -41.13 -32.63 31.00
CA SER A 8 -39.92 -31.78 31.18
C SER A 8 -38.66 -32.52 30.74
N THR A 9 -38.59 -32.94 29.47
CA THR A 9 -37.37 -33.52 28.87
C THR A 9 -37.31 -33.25 27.36
N ILE A 10 -37.63 -32.03 26.91
CA ILE A 10 -37.40 -31.59 25.53
C ILE A 10 -36.78 -30.18 25.56
N LEU A 11 -35.56 -30.10 26.08
CA LEU A 11 -34.64 -28.97 25.84
C LEU A 11 -33.16 -29.38 26.04
N ALA A 12 -32.83 -30.65 25.77
CA ALA A 12 -31.49 -31.20 25.97
C ALA A 12 -31.01 -32.08 24.79
N LEU A 13 -31.63 -31.98 23.61
CA LEU A 13 -31.37 -32.89 22.48
C LEU A 13 -31.27 -32.19 21.10
N ILE A 14 -30.74 -30.95 21.07
CA ILE A 14 -30.41 -30.23 19.82
C ILE A 14 -28.94 -29.71 19.80
N ILE A 15 -28.07 -30.12 20.74
CA ILE A 15 -26.63 -29.73 20.73
C ILE A 15 -25.70 -30.97 20.58
N LEU A 16 -26.22 -32.08 20.07
CA LEU A 16 -25.45 -33.32 19.87
C LEU A 16 -25.73 -33.96 18.50
N SER A 17 -25.58 -33.17 17.43
CA SER A 17 -25.59 -33.69 16.06
C SER A 17 -24.77 -32.83 15.10
N PHE A 18 -23.47 -32.70 15.36
CA PHE A 18 -22.45 -32.43 14.33
C PHE A 18 -21.14 -33.11 14.73
N SER A 19 -21.12 -34.44 14.68
CA SER A 19 -19.91 -35.25 14.66
C SER A 19 -19.84 -35.95 13.31
N ALA A 20 -18.99 -35.44 12.41
CA ALA A 20 -18.18 -36.21 11.45
C ALA A 20 -17.68 -35.32 10.31
N ARG A 21 -16.43 -34.86 10.40
CA ARG A 21 -15.36 -35.23 9.47
C ARG A 21 -14.10 -34.47 9.87
N ALA A 22 -13.16 -35.19 10.47
CA ALA A 22 -11.77 -34.80 10.43
C ALA A 22 -11.34 -34.80 8.96
N MET A 23 -11.31 -33.63 8.33
CA MET A 23 -10.51 -33.44 7.13
C MET A 23 -9.07 -33.36 7.62
N ASN A 24 -8.32 -34.42 7.33
CA ASN A 24 -6.87 -34.41 7.36
C ASN A 24 -6.43 -33.38 6.29
N VAL A 25 -6.31 -32.12 6.67
CA VAL A 25 -5.61 -31.14 5.87
C VAL A 25 -4.14 -31.43 6.11
N HIS A 26 -3.54 -32.17 5.17
CA HIS A 26 -2.10 -32.06 4.97
C HIS A 26 -1.83 -30.57 4.72
N GLN A 27 -1.39 -29.89 5.76
CA GLN A 27 -0.81 -28.57 5.65
C GLN A 27 0.57 -28.79 5.06
N GLU A 28 0.60 -28.96 3.73
CA GLU A 28 1.79 -28.68 2.94
C GLU A 28 2.35 -27.33 3.45
N PRO A 29 3.65 -27.25 3.79
CA PRO A 29 4.23 -26.00 4.23
C PRO A 29 4.03 -25.01 3.09
N MET A 30 3.09 -24.09 3.28
CA MET A 30 2.86 -22.99 2.37
C MET A 30 4.15 -22.19 2.39
N ASN A 31 4.97 -22.40 1.38
CA ASN A 31 6.15 -21.61 1.10
C ASN A 31 5.61 -20.24 0.68
N THR A 32 5.17 -19.44 1.65
CA THR A 32 4.77 -18.05 1.46
C THR A 32 6.04 -17.28 1.19
N GLY A 33 6.53 -17.39 -0.04
CA GLY A 33 7.43 -16.42 -0.64
C GLY A 33 6.82 -15.04 -0.40
N LEU A 34 7.58 -14.24 0.32
CA LEU A 34 7.37 -12.87 0.72
C LEU A 34 6.61 -12.07 -0.36
N VAL A 35 5.36 -11.69 -0.08
CA VAL A 35 4.66 -10.66 -0.84
C VAL A 35 4.91 -9.32 -0.14
N PRO A 36 5.38 -8.28 -0.84
CA PRO A 36 5.52 -6.94 -0.27
C PRO A 36 4.18 -6.43 0.27
N ASN A 37 4.17 -5.81 1.46
CA ASN A 37 3.00 -5.10 1.99
C ASN A 37 2.68 -3.78 1.25
N HIS A 38 3.47 -3.42 0.23
CA HIS A 38 3.34 -2.12 -0.46
C HIS A 38 3.37 -2.22 -1.99
N LEU A 39 3.07 -3.38 -2.60
CA LEU A 39 2.99 -3.50 -4.06
C LEU A 39 2.19 -4.74 -4.55
N PRO A 40 1.08 -4.64 -5.34
CA PRO A 40 0.25 -3.48 -5.65
C PRO A 40 -1.23 -3.58 -5.17
N LEU A 41 -1.94 -2.47 -5.35
CA LEU A 41 -3.39 -2.41 -5.64
C LEU A 41 -3.80 -3.56 -6.59
N ALA A 42 -5.03 -4.04 -6.51
CA ALA A 42 -5.54 -5.13 -7.35
C ALA A 42 -5.05 -5.00 -8.81
N ALA A 43 -4.37 -6.04 -9.31
CA ALA A 43 -3.69 -6.02 -10.61
C ALA A 43 -4.62 -5.48 -11.72
N VAL A 44 -4.11 -4.53 -12.51
CA VAL A 44 -4.87 -3.96 -13.62
C VAL A 44 -4.94 -5.00 -14.73
N ASN A 45 -6.15 -5.42 -15.06
CA ASN A 45 -6.38 -6.40 -16.11
C ASN A 45 -7.72 -6.18 -16.81
N GLY A 46 -7.83 -6.78 -17.98
CA GLY A 46 -9.01 -6.76 -18.81
C GLY A 46 -9.36 -5.37 -19.34
N PRO A 47 -10.61 -5.19 -19.79
CA PRO A 47 -11.07 -3.95 -20.34
C PRO A 47 -11.18 -2.80 -19.33
N GLN A 48 -10.52 -1.70 -19.63
CA GLN A 48 -10.68 -0.42 -18.95
C GLN A 48 -11.71 0.40 -19.72
N ARG A 49 -12.95 0.44 -19.21
CA ARG A 49 -14.03 1.21 -19.83
C ARG A 49 -13.83 2.70 -19.58
N THR A 50 -13.63 3.44 -20.67
CA THR A 50 -13.27 4.86 -20.65
C THR A 50 -14.21 5.65 -21.53
N ILE A 51 -14.82 6.71 -20.98
CA ILE A 51 -15.55 7.68 -21.79
C ILE A 51 -14.57 8.74 -22.29
N VAL A 52 -14.65 9.12 -23.56
CA VAL A 52 -13.85 10.19 -24.14
C VAL A 52 -14.77 11.37 -24.43
N ILE A 53 -14.54 12.51 -23.79
CA ILE A 53 -15.41 13.69 -23.85
C ILE A 53 -14.67 14.78 -24.62
N MET A 54 -15.11 15.07 -25.84
CA MET A 54 -14.49 16.11 -26.66
C MET A 54 -15.16 17.46 -26.40
N VAL A 55 -14.36 18.45 -26.00
CA VAL A 55 -14.82 19.76 -25.57
C VAL A 55 -14.08 20.88 -26.28
N ARG A 56 -14.81 21.96 -26.57
CA ARG A 56 -14.28 23.20 -27.14
C ARG A 56 -14.74 24.39 -26.33
N PHE A 57 -14.15 25.55 -26.59
CA PHE A 57 -14.44 26.78 -25.87
C PHE A 57 -15.14 27.81 -26.77
N PRO A 58 -15.86 28.81 -26.22
CA PRO A 58 -16.47 29.87 -27.02
C PRO A 58 -15.46 30.66 -27.87
N ASP A 59 -14.23 30.81 -27.39
CA ASP A 59 -13.11 31.54 -28.00
C ASP A 59 -12.11 30.63 -28.74
N LYS A 60 -12.20 29.30 -28.55
CA LYS A 60 -11.31 28.32 -29.16
C LYS A 60 -12.09 27.13 -29.70
N GLY A 61 -12.22 27.05 -31.02
CA GLY A 61 -12.77 25.89 -31.71
C GLY A 61 -11.73 24.78 -31.89
N ASN A 62 -12.18 23.55 -32.13
CA ASN A 62 -11.30 22.43 -32.44
C ASN A 62 -10.66 22.59 -33.83
N GLY A 63 -9.35 22.38 -33.90
CA GLY A 63 -8.56 22.33 -35.14
C GLY A 63 -8.47 20.94 -35.76
N THR A 64 -8.73 19.90 -34.97
CA THR A 64 -8.57 18.49 -35.32
C THR A 64 -9.92 17.82 -35.62
N SER A 65 -9.90 16.83 -36.53
CA SER A 65 -11.09 16.03 -36.83
C SER A 65 -11.31 14.94 -35.78
N PRO A 66 -12.56 14.55 -35.46
CA PRO A 66 -12.84 13.41 -34.58
C PRO A 66 -12.16 12.11 -35.03
N THR A 67 -11.94 11.91 -36.33
CA THR A 67 -11.21 10.76 -36.88
C THR A 67 -9.76 10.71 -36.40
N GLN A 68 -9.09 11.85 -36.27
CA GLN A 68 -7.72 11.89 -35.77
C GLN A 68 -7.68 11.57 -34.27
N ILE A 69 -8.68 12.00 -33.50
CA ILE A 69 -8.81 11.58 -32.09
C ILE A 69 -9.05 10.07 -32.01
N LEU A 70 -9.88 9.49 -32.87
CA LEU A 70 -10.06 8.03 -32.93
C LEU A 70 -8.74 7.29 -33.20
N THR A 71 -7.88 7.83 -34.07
CA THR A 71 -6.53 7.28 -34.29
C THR A 71 -5.69 7.34 -33.01
N MET A 72 -5.71 8.46 -32.27
CA MET A 72 -4.97 8.56 -31.01
C MET A 72 -5.48 7.57 -29.96
N LEU A 73 -6.80 7.38 -29.85
CA LEU A 73 -7.38 6.39 -28.94
C LEU A 73 -7.05 4.94 -29.36
N SER A 74 -6.96 4.67 -30.67
CA SER A 74 -6.47 3.38 -31.16
C SER A 74 -5.02 3.15 -30.77
N ASN A 75 -4.17 4.18 -30.89
CA ASN A 75 -2.77 4.10 -30.50
C ASN A 75 -2.61 3.89 -29.00
N LEU A 76 -3.41 4.57 -28.17
CA LEU A 76 -3.49 4.36 -26.73
C LEU A 76 -3.80 2.88 -26.40
N ASN A 77 -4.83 2.31 -27.04
CA ASN A 77 -5.18 0.92 -26.81
C ASN A 77 -4.06 -0.04 -27.27
N ASN A 78 -3.43 0.24 -28.41
CA ASN A 78 -2.32 -0.57 -28.92
C ASN A 78 -1.10 -0.52 -27.99
N TYR A 79 -0.80 0.65 -27.41
CA TYR A 79 0.28 0.83 -26.43
C TYR A 79 0.07 -0.05 -25.22
N TYR A 80 -1.08 0.11 -24.53
CA TYR A 80 -1.35 -0.70 -23.35
C TYR A 80 -1.49 -2.18 -23.67
N ASN A 81 -1.95 -2.56 -24.85
CA ASN A 81 -1.95 -3.96 -25.26
C ASN A 81 -0.52 -4.52 -25.42
N GLU A 82 0.42 -3.78 -26.01
CA GLU A 82 1.82 -4.21 -26.12
C GLU A 82 2.50 -4.22 -24.74
N ASP A 83 2.40 -3.11 -24.01
CA ASP A 83 3.09 -2.87 -22.73
C ASP A 83 2.59 -3.81 -21.60
N SER A 84 1.30 -4.16 -21.60
CA SER A 84 0.71 -5.08 -20.60
C SER A 84 0.78 -6.55 -21.00
N TYR A 85 1.47 -6.90 -22.08
CA TYR A 85 1.52 -8.25 -22.64
C TYR A 85 0.13 -8.80 -23.03
N GLY A 86 -0.75 -7.93 -23.54
CA GLY A 86 -2.10 -8.25 -23.98
C GLY A 86 -3.11 -8.42 -22.84
N THR A 87 -2.79 -8.01 -21.61
CA THR A 87 -3.68 -8.18 -20.46
C THR A 87 -4.61 -6.99 -20.23
N VAL A 88 -4.30 -5.82 -20.78
CA VAL A 88 -5.08 -4.58 -20.65
C VAL A 88 -5.52 -4.08 -22.03
N SER A 89 -6.75 -3.57 -22.09
CA SER A 89 -7.27 -2.84 -23.26
C SER A 89 -8.08 -1.64 -22.80
N PHE A 90 -7.96 -0.51 -23.50
CA PHE A 90 -8.78 0.67 -23.27
C PHE A 90 -10.01 0.61 -24.18
N GLN A 91 -11.18 0.34 -23.59
CA GLN A 91 -12.46 0.35 -24.31
C GLN A 91 -13.04 1.76 -24.26
N THR A 92 -12.76 2.52 -25.30
CA THR A 92 -13.14 3.93 -25.39
C THR A 92 -14.50 4.13 -26.05
N GLY A 93 -15.36 4.95 -25.42
CA GLY A 93 -16.59 5.45 -26.01
C GLY A 93 -16.48 6.96 -26.23
N MET A 94 -16.54 7.43 -27.47
CA MET A 94 -16.37 8.84 -27.79
C MET A 94 -17.70 9.61 -27.76
N MET A 95 -17.71 10.74 -27.06
CA MET A 95 -18.85 11.64 -26.90
C MET A 95 -18.41 13.10 -27.10
N PRO A 96 -19.15 13.90 -27.88
CA PRO A 96 -20.28 13.48 -28.72
C PRO A 96 -19.82 12.55 -29.86
N ALA A 97 -20.76 11.96 -30.59
CA ALA A 97 -20.42 11.05 -31.68
C ALA A 97 -19.47 11.72 -32.70
N PRO A 98 -18.59 10.99 -33.40
CA PRO A 98 -17.63 11.58 -34.35
C PRO A 98 -18.24 12.43 -35.48
N SER A 99 -19.54 12.26 -35.76
CA SER A 99 -20.29 13.07 -36.74
C SER A 99 -20.85 14.37 -36.17
N SER A 100 -20.70 14.61 -34.88
CA SER A 100 -21.29 15.72 -34.14
C SER A 100 -20.24 16.77 -33.76
N THR A 101 -20.68 18.01 -33.57
CA THR A 101 -19.82 19.08 -33.05
C THR A 101 -19.47 18.81 -31.59
N TRP A 102 -18.23 19.11 -31.20
CA TRP A 102 -17.74 18.99 -29.82
C TRP A 102 -18.58 19.85 -28.86
N TYR A 103 -18.65 19.43 -27.59
CA TYR A 103 -19.40 20.19 -26.58
C TYR A 103 -18.72 21.54 -26.35
N THR A 104 -19.49 22.62 -26.40
CA THR A 104 -18.98 23.95 -26.04
C THR A 104 -19.13 24.16 -24.54
N LEU A 105 -18.01 24.32 -23.83
CA LEU A 105 -17.99 24.65 -22.41
C LEU A 105 -18.45 26.10 -22.17
N PRO A 106 -18.92 26.43 -20.95
CA PRO A 106 -19.55 27.72 -20.68
C PRO A 106 -18.57 28.91 -20.72
N ASN A 107 -17.28 28.68 -20.43
CA ASN A 107 -16.28 29.74 -20.35
C ASN A 107 -15.20 29.63 -21.43
N ALA A 108 -14.46 30.72 -21.64
CA ALA A 108 -13.31 30.80 -22.54
C ALA A 108 -12.18 29.83 -22.10
N MET A 109 -11.30 29.43 -23.03
CA MET A 109 -10.17 28.53 -22.71
C MET A 109 -9.30 29.11 -21.59
N THR A 110 -9.03 30.42 -21.64
CA THR A 110 -8.27 31.18 -20.63
C THR A 110 -8.84 31.12 -19.21
N TYR A 111 -10.13 30.82 -19.05
CA TYR A 111 -10.75 30.63 -17.73
C TYR A 111 -10.29 29.32 -17.07
N TYR A 112 -10.02 28.30 -17.89
CA TYR A 112 -9.60 26.98 -17.43
C TYR A 112 -8.08 26.79 -17.43
N GLY A 113 -7.35 27.51 -18.29
CA GLY A 113 -5.90 27.34 -18.50
C GLY A 113 -5.00 27.94 -17.40
N ALA A 114 -5.45 27.99 -16.15
CA ALA A 114 -4.57 28.36 -15.03
C ALA A 114 -4.27 27.11 -14.22
N ASP A 115 -2.99 26.78 -14.00
CA ASP A 115 -2.49 25.59 -13.30
C ASP A 115 -2.83 25.60 -11.80
N THR A 116 -4.11 25.43 -11.50
CA THR A 116 -4.62 25.40 -10.14
C THR A 116 -5.67 24.32 -10.00
N VAL A 117 -5.67 23.67 -8.83
CA VAL A 117 -6.67 22.66 -8.46
C VAL A 117 -8.11 23.13 -8.70
N SER A 118 -8.40 24.42 -8.53
CA SER A 118 -9.74 24.98 -8.76
C SER A 118 -10.12 25.00 -10.24
N SER A 119 -9.22 25.45 -11.11
CA SER A 119 -9.44 25.50 -12.56
C SER A 119 -9.56 24.10 -13.15
N ASP A 120 -8.66 23.20 -12.76
CA ASP A 120 -8.62 21.81 -13.21
C ASP A 120 -9.91 21.07 -12.85
N ASN A 121 -10.35 21.22 -11.60
CA ASN A 121 -11.61 20.65 -11.13
C ASN A 121 -12.81 21.24 -11.88
N GLN A 122 -12.78 22.53 -12.22
CA GLN A 122 -13.87 23.17 -12.95
C GLN A 122 -13.94 22.68 -14.40
N LEU A 123 -12.79 22.50 -15.08
CA LEU A 123 -12.72 21.95 -16.42
C LEU A 123 -13.27 20.53 -16.48
N VAL A 124 -12.85 19.68 -15.54
CA VAL A 124 -13.36 18.30 -15.41
C VAL A 124 -14.86 18.30 -15.10
N SER A 125 -15.30 19.13 -14.14
CA SER A 125 -16.71 19.25 -13.77
C SER A 125 -17.59 19.65 -14.96
N ASP A 126 -17.23 20.71 -15.68
CA ASP A 126 -18.03 21.23 -16.81
C ASP A 126 -18.06 20.23 -17.98
N SER A 127 -16.96 19.52 -18.22
CA SER A 127 -16.88 18.48 -19.25
C SER A 127 -17.77 17.29 -18.93
N LEU A 128 -17.71 16.78 -17.69
CA LEU A 128 -18.58 15.70 -17.23
C LEU A 128 -20.06 16.13 -17.21
N GLN A 129 -20.34 17.38 -16.84
CA GLN A 129 -21.68 17.96 -16.88
C GLN A 129 -22.24 18.04 -18.30
N ALA A 130 -21.41 18.41 -19.29
CA ALA A 130 -21.81 18.43 -20.69
C ALA A 130 -22.20 17.01 -21.18
N ALA A 131 -21.39 16.01 -20.87
CA ALA A 131 -21.69 14.61 -21.19
C ALA A 131 -22.97 14.11 -20.48
N TYR A 132 -23.13 14.43 -19.19
CA TYR A 132 -24.31 14.08 -18.41
C TYR A 132 -25.59 14.70 -19.00
N ASN A 133 -25.54 15.99 -19.34
CA ASN A 133 -26.67 16.70 -19.96
C ASN A 133 -27.05 16.14 -21.33
N ALA A 134 -26.08 15.56 -22.05
CA ALA A 134 -26.30 14.85 -23.31
C ALA A 134 -26.87 13.42 -23.13
N GLY A 135 -27.09 12.97 -21.89
CA GLY A 135 -27.69 11.67 -21.56
C GLY A 135 -26.69 10.51 -21.49
N VAL A 136 -25.38 10.79 -21.33
CA VAL A 136 -24.37 9.74 -21.14
C VAL A 136 -24.55 9.08 -19.77
N ASP A 137 -24.63 7.75 -19.74
CA ASP A 137 -24.62 6.98 -18.49
C ASP A 137 -23.19 6.87 -17.94
N LEU A 138 -22.82 7.82 -17.08
CA LEU A 138 -21.50 7.86 -16.46
C LEU A 138 -21.23 6.67 -15.51
N ALA A 139 -22.25 5.96 -15.03
CA ALA A 139 -22.05 4.78 -14.18
C ALA A 139 -21.40 3.60 -14.93
N SER A 140 -21.48 3.59 -16.26
CA SER A 140 -20.92 2.55 -17.11
C SER A 140 -19.40 2.62 -17.29
N TYR A 141 -18.77 3.70 -16.80
CA TYR A 141 -17.35 4.00 -17.02
C TYR A 141 -16.58 4.10 -15.72
N LYS A 142 -15.35 3.56 -15.72
CA LYS A 142 -14.39 3.72 -14.61
C LYS A 142 -13.59 5.00 -14.77
N PHE A 143 -13.34 5.38 -16.03
CA PHE A 143 -12.45 6.45 -16.41
C PHE A 143 -13.08 7.40 -17.41
N ALA A 144 -12.63 8.65 -17.41
CA ALA A 144 -12.87 9.64 -18.45
C ALA A 144 -11.56 10.18 -19.00
N ILE A 145 -11.55 10.49 -20.30
CA ILE A 145 -10.52 11.30 -20.95
C ILE A 145 -11.24 12.50 -21.59
N VAL A 146 -10.97 13.70 -21.11
CA VAL A 146 -11.43 14.94 -21.72
C VAL A 146 -10.41 15.36 -22.77
N VAL A 147 -10.86 15.50 -24.02
CA VAL A 147 -10.04 16.04 -25.10
C VAL A 147 -10.48 17.47 -25.34
N HIS A 148 -9.66 18.46 -25.00
CA HIS A 148 -9.99 19.86 -25.21
C HIS A 148 -9.42 20.38 -26.54
N SER A 149 -10.12 21.34 -27.16
CA SER A 149 -9.60 22.06 -28.32
C SER A 149 -8.42 22.96 -27.93
N GLY A 150 -7.52 23.22 -28.87
CA GLY A 150 -6.33 24.03 -28.65
C GLY A 150 -5.07 23.21 -28.45
N ASN A 151 -4.03 23.88 -27.97
CA ASN A 151 -2.74 23.23 -27.74
C ASN A 151 -2.57 22.93 -26.25
N ASP A 152 -1.63 22.04 -25.95
CA ASP A 152 -1.10 21.81 -24.61
C ASP A 152 -0.02 22.86 -24.29
N GLU A 153 -0.08 23.42 -23.07
CA GLU A 153 0.93 24.32 -22.55
C GLU A 153 2.33 23.69 -22.52
N ALA A 154 2.44 22.38 -22.26
CA ALA A 154 3.71 21.66 -22.26
C ALA A 154 4.45 21.76 -23.61
N MET A 155 3.71 21.91 -24.72
CA MET A 155 4.26 22.05 -26.06
C MET A 155 4.47 23.49 -26.50
N THR A 156 3.58 24.41 -26.11
CA THR A 156 3.60 25.80 -26.60
C THR A 156 4.34 26.75 -25.65
N HIS A 157 4.45 26.39 -24.38
CA HIS A 157 4.88 27.24 -23.27
C HIS A 157 4.05 28.52 -23.16
N VAL A 158 2.79 28.48 -23.58
CA VAL A 158 1.85 29.59 -23.47
C VAL A 158 0.94 29.33 -22.27
N THR A 159 1.10 30.11 -21.20
CA THR A 159 0.39 29.97 -19.90
C THR A 159 -1.13 30.21 -19.94
N SER A 160 -1.70 30.29 -21.13
CA SER A 160 -3.16 30.35 -21.34
C SER A 160 -3.70 29.13 -22.06
N ASP A 161 -2.80 28.29 -22.59
CA ASP A 161 -3.15 26.94 -22.99
C ASP A 161 -3.36 26.10 -21.70
N ILE A 162 -3.98 24.93 -21.82
CA ILE A 162 -4.21 24.05 -20.67
C ILE A 162 -3.08 23.02 -20.67
N HIS A 163 -2.36 22.86 -19.57
CA HIS A 163 -1.44 21.75 -19.40
C HIS A 163 -2.22 20.45 -19.20
N SER A 164 -1.79 19.35 -19.84
CA SER A 164 -2.44 18.04 -19.61
C SER A 164 -2.30 17.56 -18.16
N PHE A 165 -3.32 16.90 -17.63
CA PHE A 165 -3.29 16.41 -16.24
C PHE A 165 -4.30 15.29 -16.01
N THR A 166 -4.14 14.59 -14.88
CA THR A 166 -5.12 13.61 -14.40
C THR A 166 -5.55 13.89 -12.96
N ILE A 167 -6.85 13.76 -12.69
CA ILE A 167 -7.43 13.77 -11.34
C ILE A 167 -7.93 12.36 -10.99
N PRO A 168 -7.18 11.59 -10.19
CA PRO A 168 -7.57 10.26 -9.77
C PRO A 168 -8.81 10.28 -8.86
N GLY A 169 -9.78 9.42 -9.15
CA GLY A 169 -10.94 9.20 -8.29
C GLY A 169 -11.83 10.42 -8.09
N TYR A 170 -11.86 11.34 -9.05
CA TYR A 170 -12.70 12.55 -9.00
C TYR A 170 -14.17 12.21 -8.72
N VAL A 171 -14.78 12.96 -7.79
CA VAL A 171 -16.17 12.77 -7.38
C VAL A 171 -17.03 13.85 -8.04
N PHE A 172 -17.78 13.45 -9.06
CA PHE A 172 -18.64 14.32 -9.83
C PHE A 172 -20.09 14.26 -9.32
N ASN A 173 -20.69 15.41 -9.05
CA ASN A 173 -22.04 15.52 -8.49
C ASN A 173 -22.93 16.39 -9.40
N PRO A 174 -23.56 15.83 -10.46
CA PRO A 174 -24.37 16.59 -11.40
C PRO A 174 -25.70 17.09 -10.83
N ALA A 175 -26.15 16.52 -9.70
CA ALA A 175 -27.37 16.89 -9.01
C ALA A 175 -27.26 16.52 -7.52
N PRO A 176 -28.08 17.10 -6.60
CA PRO A 176 -27.93 16.94 -5.15
C PRO A 176 -27.92 15.50 -4.60
N LEU A 177 -28.42 14.52 -5.36
CA LEU A 177 -28.52 13.11 -4.95
C LEU A 177 -27.87 12.14 -5.93
N ILE A 178 -27.07 12.65 -6.87
CA ILE A 178 -26.38 11.85 -7.89
C ILE A 178 -24.89 12.11 -7.76
N SER A 179 -24.11 11.05 -7.60
CA SER A 179 -22.67 11.11 -7.48
C SER A 179 -22.02 9.99 -8.28
N TYR A 180 -20.98 10.32 -9.02
CA TYR A 180 -20.15 9.38 -9.77
C TYR A 180 -18.70 9.54 -9.33
N LYS A 181 -18.00 8.42 -9.16
CA LYS A 181 -16.55 8.42 -8.96
C LYS A 181 -15.88 7.99 -10.26
N ILE A 182 -15.22 8.91 -10.94
CA ILE A 182 -14.62 8.70 -12.26
C ILE A 182 -13.25 9.37 -12.30
N SER A 183 -12.17 8.60 -12.37
CA SER A 183 -10.84 9.20 -12.58
C SER A 183 -10.83 9.83 -13.96
N THR A 184 -10.36 11.07 -14.07
CA THR A 184 -10.45 11.84 -15.31
C THR A 184 -9.10 12.39 -15.70
N SER A 185 -8.67 12.10 -16.92
CA SER A 185 -7.54 12.76 -17.57
C SER A 185 -8.05 13.88 -18.48
N VAL A 186 -7.24 14.91 -18.65
CA VAL A 186 -7.44 16.01 -19.58
C VAL A 186 -6.22 16.05 -20.50
N VAL A 187 -6.47 16.06 -21.80
CA VAL A 187 -5.47 16.15 -22.86
C VAL A 187 -5.93 17.13 -23.94
N ALA A 188 -4.99 17.72 -24.67
CA ALA A 188 -5.27 18.60 -25.80
C ALA A 188 -5.47 17.80 -27.10
N GLU A 189 -6.22 18.37 -28.04
CA GLU A 189 -6.39 17.79 -29.38
C GLU A 189 -5.10 17.73 -30.21
N SER A 190 -4.08 18.48 -29.79
CA SER A 190 -2.75 18.52 -30.38
C SER A 190 -1.82 17.41 -29.88
N ASP A 191 -2.20 16.72 -28.81
CA ASP A 191 -1.26 15.89 -28.08
C ASP A 191 -0.85 14.64 -28.83
N PRO A 192 0.42 14.24 -28.69
CA PRO A 192 0.90 13.03 -29.31
C PRO A 192 0.41 11.79 -28.54
N THR A 193 0.63 10.61 -29.14
CA THR A 193 0.26 9.33 -28.53
C THR A 193 0.87 9.14 -27.14
N GLY A 194 2.09 9.64 -26.92
CA GLY A 194 2.79 9.60 -25.64
C GLY A 194 2.02 10.22 -24.49
N VAL A 195 1.58 11.48 -24.63
CA VAL A 195 0.83 12.20 -23.58
C VAL A 195 -0.49 11.49 -23.27
N PHE A 196 -1.24 11.03 -24.30
CA PHE A 196 -2.43 10.19 -24.07
C PHE A 196 -2.13 8.92 -23.26
N CYS A 197 -0.98 8.29 -23.51
CA CYS A 197 -0.58 7.06 -22.81
C CYS A 197 -0.06 7.33 -21.39
N HIS A 198 0.66 8.44 -21.18
CA HIS A 198 1.14 8.91 -19.89
C HIS A 198 -0.03 9.24 -18.95
N GLU A 199 -0.98 10.05 -19.40
CA GLU A 199 -2.17 10.40 -18.63
C GLU A 199 -3.03 9.18 -18.31
N ALA A 200 -3.12 8.24 -19.26
CA ALA A 200 -3.76 6.96 -19.00
C ALA A 200 -3.03 6.13 -17.92
N GLY A 201 -1.72 6.30 -17.73
CA GLY A 201 -0.95 5.68 -16.66
C GLY A 201 -1.41 6.15 -15.28
N HIS A 202 -1.71 7.45 -15.15
CA HIS A 202 -2.33 8.00 -13.95
C HIS A 202 -3.73 7.47 -13.70
N LEU A 203 -4.55 7.26 -14.74
CA LEU A 203 -5.86 6.61 -14.58
C LEU A 203 -5.73 5.22 -13.96
N LEU A 204 -4.65 4.50 -14.29
CA LEU A 204 -4.35 3.18 -13.74
C LEU A 204 -3.70 3.22 -12.34
N GLY A 205 -3.30 4.39 -11.86
CA GLY A 205 -2.80 4.62 -10.51
C GLY A 205 -1.29 4.84 -10.39
N LEU A 206 -0.58 5.03 -11.51
CA LEU A 206 0.82 5.41 -11.47
C LEU A 206 0.98 6.91 -11.19
N PRO A 207 2.03 7.32 -10.47
CA PRO A 207 2.36 8.73 -10.30
C PRO A 207 3.40 9.20 -11.33
N ASP A 208 3.66 10.50 -11.36
CA ASP A 208 4.81 11.06 -12.07
C ASP A 208 6.13 10.62 -11.47
N LEU A 209 7.06 10.24 -12.35
CA LEU A 209 8.40 9.79 -12.02
C LEU A 209 9.50 10.75 -12.50
N TYR A 210 9.15 11.90 -13.08
CA TYR A 210 10.09 12.99 -13.37
C TYR A 210 10.18 13.99 -12.21
N ASP A 211 11.03 15.02 -12.34
CA ASP A 211 11.21 16.04 -11.31
C ASP A 211 10.14 17.13 -11.40
N LEU A 212 9.08 16.99 -10.60
CA LEU A 212 8.00 17.99 -10.51
C LEU A 212 8.47 19.32 -9.90
N THR A 213 9.63 19.36 -9.25
CA THR A 213 10.18 20.60 -8.68
C THR A 213 11.00 21.38 -9.70
N GLY A 214 11.48 20.72 -10.76
CA GLY A 214 12.45 21.27 -11.71
C GLY A 214 13.78 21.70 -11.07
N GLN A 215 14.08 21.25 -9.84
CA GLN A 215 15.21 21.72 -9.03
C GLN A 215 16.11 20.60 -8.50
N ILE A 216 15.59 19.38 -8.36
CA ILE A 216 16.30 18.24 -7.76
C ILE A 216 17.16 17.52 -8.80
N ASP A 217 16.63 17.31 -10.01
CA ASP A 217 17.30 16.67 -11.13
C ASP A 217 16.79 17.23 -12.47
N PRO A 218 17.03 18.53 -12.74
CA PRO A 218 16.45 19.23 -13.88
C PRO A 218 16.91 18.68 -15.24
N SER A 219 18.05 17.99 -15.28
CA SER A 219 18.60 17.44 -16.51
C SER A 219 18.06 16.04 -16.81
N ASN A 220 18.13 15.13 -15.84
CA ASN A 220 17.88 13.72 -16.08
C ASN A 220 16.46 13.30 -15.70
N ASN A 221 15.77 14.12 -14.89
CA ASN A 221 14.39 13.86 -14.48
C ASN A 221 14.22 12.45 -13.92
N PHE A 222 15.21 12.00 -13.13
CA PHE A 222 15.30 10.70 -12.47
C PHE A 222 15.37 9.46 -13.35
N LEU A 223 14.51 9.31 -14.37
CA LEU A 223 14.44 8.13 -15.26
C LEU A 223 14.64 8.48 -16.74
N GLY A 224 14.61 9.76 -17.10
CA GLY A 224 14.80 10.23 -18.48
C GLY A 224 13.80 9.60 -19.46
N TYR A 225 14.27 9.32 -20.67
CA TYR A 225 13.46 8.79 -21.78
C TYR A 225 13.20 7.27 -21.73
N TRP A 226 13.52 6.62 -20.61
CA TRP A 226 13.38 5.16 -20.45
C TRP A 226 12.04 4.73 -19.86
N GLU A 227 11.27 5.66 -19.29
CA GLU A 227 10.00 5.41 -18.60
C GLU A 227 8.96 6.43 -19.07
N ILE A 228 7.77 5.95 -19.43
CA ILE A 228 6.69 6.81 -19.92
C ILE A 228 6.19 7.77 -18.86
N MET A 229 6.17 7.36 -17.59
CA MET A 229 5.82 8.22 -16.46
C MET A 229 6.91 9.25 -16.12
N ALA A 230 7.98 9.31 -16.91
CA ALA A 230 9.01 10.33 -16.90
C ALA A 230 9.06 11.01 -18.28
N LEU A 231 10.23 11.22 -18.89
CA LEU A 231 10.35 11.88 -20.19
C LEU A 231 10.03 10.94 -21.37
N GLY A 232 9.86 9.64 -21.12
CA GLY A 232 9.66 8.62 -22.15
C GLY A 232 8.39 8.79 -22.97
N GLU A 233 7.41 9.56 -22.47
CA GLU A 233 6.24 9.98 -23.24
C GLU A 233 6.59 10.78 -24.50
N TRP A 234 7.73 11.47 -24.53
CA TRP A 234 8.14 12.30 -25.66
C TRP A 234 8.96 11.55 -26.71
N ASN A 235 9.16 10.23 -26.58
CA ASN A 235 9.94 9.47 -27.54
C ASN A 235 9.25 9.38 -28.94
N PRO A 236 10.04 9.43 -30.04
CA PRO A 236 11.45 9.84 -30.09
C PRO A 236 11.61 11.35 -29.86
N ASN A 237 12.56 11.77 -29.02
CA ASN A 237 12.89 13.19 -28.82
C ASN A 237 14.35 13.49 -29.19
N THR A 238 14.74 13.21 -30.44
CA THR A 238 16.14 13.29 -30.89
C THR A 238 16.50 14.57 -31.65
N GLY A 239 15.52 15.44 -31.93
CA GLY A 239 15.70 16.60 -32.82
C GLY A 239 15.94 16.24 -34.29
N ASN A 240 15.94 14.95 -34.65
CA ASN A 240 16.15 14.49 -36.01
C ASN A 240 14.84 14.60 -36.81
N LEU A 241 14.81 15.51 -37.79
CA LEU A 241 13.65 15.74 -38.66
C LEU A 241 13.28 14.55 -39.56
N LEU A 242 14.15 13.54 -39.67
CA LEU A 242 13.87 12.28 -40.38
C LEU A 242 13.20 11.23 -39.49
N GLN A 243 13.17 11.44 -38.17
CA GLN A 243 12.44 10.60 -37.25
C GLN A 243 10.98 11.05 -37.12
N PRO A 244 10.08 10.17 -36.63
CA PRO A 244 8.74 10.55 -36.22
C PRO A 244 8.76 11.75 -35.28
N LYS A 245 7.62 12.47 -35.20
CA LYS A 245 7.49 13.59 -34.27
C LYS A 245 7.63 13.13 -32.80
N PRO A 246 8.08 14.00 -31.89
CA PRO A 246 8.08 13.70 -30.46
C PRO A 246 6.75 13.16 -29.96
N GLY A 247 6.84 12.16 -29.09
CA GLY A 247 5.74 11.43 -28.49
C GLY A 247 4.95 10.50 -29.41
N THR A 248 5.44 10.22 -30.63
CA THR A 248 4.76 9.24 -31.51
C THR A 248 4.93 7.80 -31.00
N TYR A 249 6.08 7.48 -30.40
CA TYR A 249 6.46 6.15 -29.94
C TYR A 249 7.03 6.23 -28.53
N PRO A 250 6.17 6.43 -27.51
CA PRO A 250 6.62 6.52 -26.13
C PRO A 250 7.34 5.24 -25.68
N SER A 251 8.21 5.32 -24.67
CA SER A 251 8.76 4.10 -24.05
C SER A 251 7.65 3.26 -23.39
N HIS A 252 7.85 1.96 -23.25
CA HIS A 252 7.05 1.17 -22.30
C HIS A 252 7.29 1.65 -20.87
N HIS A 253 6.46 1.17 -19.94
CA HIS A 253 6.70 1.32 -18.51
C HIS A 253 7.99 0.62 -18.07
N SER A 254 8.71 1.19 -17.09
CA SER A 254 9.79 0.49 -16.39
C SER A 254 9.25 -0.67 -15.57
N ILE A 255 10.15 -1.53 -15.08
CA ILE A 255 9.76 -2.64 -14.23
C ILE A 255 9.05 -2.18 -12.96
N TRP A 256 9.43 -1.03 -12.38
CA TRP A 256 8.76 -0.51 -11.19
C TRP A 256 7.27 -0.29 -11.48
N SER A 257 6.98 0.44 -12.55
CA SER A 257 5.63 0.75 -13.00
C SER A 257 4.85 -0.52 -13.39
N LYS A 258 5.48 -1.47 -14.09
CA LYS A 258 4.85 -2.76 -14.43
C LYS A 258 4.52 -3.62 -13.20
N ILE A 259 5.32 -3.55 -12.13
CA ILE A 259 5.00 -4.20 -10.85
C ILE A 259 3.84 -3.48 -10.15
N GLN A 260 3.84 -2.14 -10.12
CA GLN A 260 2.73 -1.33 -9.58
C GLN A 260 1.39 -1.61 -10.28
N LEU A 261 1.41 -1.78 -11.60
CA LEU A 261 0.22 -2.10 -12.38
C LEU A 261 -0.16 -3.59 -12.32
N GLY A 262 0.73 -4.45 -11.83
CA GLY A 262 0.54 -5.91 -11.81
C GLY A 262 0.76 -6.61 -13.16
N PHE A 263 1.32 -5.92 -14.17
CA PHE A 263 1.72 -6.52 -15.45
C PHE A 263 2.84 -7.56 -15.25
N VAL A 264 3.74 -7.26 -14.31
CA VAL A 264 4.71 -8.21 -13.76
C VAL A 264 4.34 -8.52 -12.29
N PRO A 265 3.78 -9.70 -11.98
CA PRO A 265 3.45 -10.10 -10.63
C PRO A 265 4.72 -10.37 -9.83
N SER A 266 4.64 -10.19 -8.51
CA SER A 266 5.75 -10.43 -7.57
C SER A 266 6.34 -11.84 -7.67
N SER A 267 5.56 -12.84 -8.05
CA SER A 267 6.03 -14.22 -8.27
C SER A 267 7.04 -14.36 -9.41
N ARG A 268 7.12 -13.37 -10.30
CA ARG A 268 8.12 -13.31 -11.38
C ARG A 268 9.35 -12.50 -10.98
N VAL A 269 9.42 -11.93 -9.77
CA VAL A 269 10.59 -11.16 -9.30
C VAL A 269 11.54 -12.09 -8.52
N ALA A 270 12.80 -12.18 -8.94
CA ALA A 270 13.84 -12.84 -8.16
C ALA A 270 14.30 -11.93 -7.02
N LEU A 271 14.35 -12.47 -5.80
CA LEU A 271 14.72 -11.72 -4.61
C LEU A 271 16.12 -12.14 -4.13
N VAL A 272 17.03 -11.18 -3.96
CA VAL A 272 18.36 -11.43 -3.40
C VAL A 272 18.50 -10.72 -2.06
N GLN A 273 18.46 -11.51 -0.99
CA GLN A 273 18.50 -10.99 0.38
C GLN A 273 19.92 -10.62 0.81
N PRO A 274 20.07 -9.74 1.82
CA PRO A 274 21.38 -9.41 2.37
C PRO A 274 22.14 -10.69 2.81
N GLY A 275 23.42 -10.75 2.47
CA GLY A 275 24.27 -11.90 2.74
C GLY A 275 24.11 -13.09 1.77
N GLN A 276 23.30 -12.95 0.71
CA GLN A 276 23.19 -13.91 -0.39
C GLN A 276 23.96 -13.42 -1.62
N SER A 277 24.24 -14.35 -2.54
CA SER A 277 24.67 -14.04 -3.89
C SER A 277 23.92 -14.97 -4.85
N ALA A 278 23.49 -14.44 -5.99
CA ALA A 278 22.74 -15.18 -6.99
C ALA A 278 23.16 -14.77 -8.40
N ASN A 279 23.27 -15.74 -9.30
CA ASN A 279 23.41 -15.50 -10.73
C ASN A 279 22.04 -15.69 -11.38
N ILE A 280 21.53 -14.64 -12.02
CA ILE A 280 20.17 -14.57 -12.55
C ILE A 280 20.23 -14.21 -14.02
N THR A 281 19.53 -14.99 -14.86
CA THR A 281 19.38 -14.68 -16.29
C THR A 281 18.12 -13.85 -16.49
N LEU A 282 18.31 -12.65 -17.01
CA LEU A 282 17.28 -11.68 -17.37
C LEU A 282 16.94 -11.84 -18.86
N THR A 283 15.68 -11.65 -19.21
CA THR A 283 15.19 -11.52 -20.59
C THR A 283 14.59 -10.14 -20.79
N ASN A 284 14.48 -9.72 -22.05
CA ASN A 284 13.84 -8.46 -22.47
C ASN A 284 12.50 -8.20 -21.76
N LEU A 285 12.36 -7.02 -21.14
CA LEU A 285 11.16 -6.59 -20.43
C LEU A 285 9.93 -6.55 -21.33
N GLU A 286 10.12 -6.36 -22.63
CA GLU A 286 9.06 -6.39 -23.64
C GLU A 286 8.44 -7.80 -23.77
N SER A 287 9.04 -8.82 -23.16
CA SER A 287 8.53 -10.19 -23.05
C SER A 287 7.89 -10.49 -21.69
N PRO A 288 6.79 -11.29 -21.64
CA PRO A 288 6.17 -11.72 -20.39
C PRO A 288 7.02 -12.72 -19.58
N THR A 289 8.17 -13.18 -20.06
CA THR A 289 9.02 -14.13 -19.32
C THR A 289 10.00 -13.48 -18.35
N THR A 290 9.95 -12.15 -18.23
CA THR A 290 10.96 -11.36 -17.51
C THR A 290 11.01 -11.65 -16.03
N ILE A 291 12.22 -11.82 -15.51
CA ILE A 291 12.52 -12.01 -14.09
C ILE A 291 13.29 -10.79 -13.59
N PRO A 292 12.65 -9.73 -13.09
CA PRO A 292 13.41 -8.64 -12.49
C PRO A 292 14.01 -9.04 -11.15
N ILE A 293 14.99 -8.27 -10.66
CA ILE A 293 15.64 -8.54 -9.37
C ILE A 293 15.27 -7.46 -8.36
N ALA A 294 14.86 -7.85 -7.15
CA ALA A 294 14.75 -6.94 -6.02
C ALA A 294 15.90 -7.17 -5.02
N ALA A 295 16.60 -6.11 -4.62
CA ALA A 295 17.60 -6.12 -3.54
C ALA A 295 17.32 -5.02 -2.51
N ASN A 296 17.51 -5.31 -1.22
CA ASN A 296 17.17 -4.49 -0.03
C ASN A 296 15.67 -4.48 0.35
N GLN A 297 15.07 -5.66 0.52
CA GLN A 297 13.77 -5.76 1.19
C GLN A 297 13.94 -5.94 2.71
N ASP A 298 14.78 -5.11 3.32
CA ASP A 298 14.95 -5.03 4.78
C ASP A 298 13.87 -4.16 5.42
N GLY A 299 12.72 -3.92 4.77
CA GLY A 299 11.74 -2.90 5.15
C GLY A 299 12.31 -1.53 5.54
N SER A 300 13.53 -1.24 5.06
CA SER A 300 13.76 0.04 4.43
C SER A 300 12.77 0.17 3.28
N LEU A 301 12.33 1.40 3.07
CA LEU A 301 11.60 1.77 1.86
C LEU A 301 12.53 1.82 0.64
N THR A 302 13.83 1.52 0.81
CA THR A 302 14.85 1.56 -0.25
C THR A 302 15.21 0.18 -0.80
N TYR A 303 15.07 -0.02 -2.11
CA TYR A 303 15.47 -1.25 -2.79
C TYR A 303 15.95 -0.99 -4.22
N TYR A 304 16.53 -2.00 -4.87
CA TYR A 304 17.02 -1.94 -6.24
C TYR A 304 16.20 -2.85 -7.13
N LEU A 305 15.79 -2.36 -8.29
CA LEU A 305 15.18 -3.15 -9.35
C LEU A 305 16.16 -3.28 -10.51
N VAL A 306 16.24 -4.47 -11.10
CA VAL A 306 17.09 -4.73 -12.28
C VAL A 306 16.22 -5.34 -13.38
N GLU A 307 16.31 -4.77 -14.58
CA GLU A 307 15.62 -5.26 -15.77
C GLU A 307 16.57 -5.34 -16.98
N MET A 308 16.23 -6.18 -17.96
CA MET A 308 16.84 -6.13 -19.29
C MET A 308 15.88 -5.41 -20.23
N ARG A 309 16.36 -4.40 -20.93
CA ARG A 309 15.58 -3.54 -21.81
C ARG A 309 16.15 -3.57 -23.23
N ALA A 310 15.29 -3.53 -24.24
CA ALA A 310 15.74 -3.55 -25.63
C ALA A 310 14.83 -2.76 -26.58
N LYS A 311 15.38 -2.31 -27.71
CA LYS A 311 14.63 -1.69 -28.83
C LYS A 311 13.78 -2.73 -29.57
N ILE A 312 12.76 -3.25 -28.90
CA ILE A 312 11.88 -4.31 -29.39
C ILE A 312 10.43 -3.84 -29.32
N GLY A 313 9.61 -4.29 -30.27
CA GLY A 313 8.20 -3.88 -30.35
C GLY A 313 8.02 -2.55 -31.06
N THR A 314 6.80 -2.03 -31.00
CA THR A 314 6.42 -0.79 -31.69
C THR A 314 6.90 0.43 -30.91
N TYR A 315 6.87 0.37 -29.58
CA TYR A 315 7.00 1.55 -28.74
C TYR A 315 8.44 1.77 -28.25
N ASP A 316 9.12 0.73 -27.78
CA ASP A 316 10.52 0.84 -27.33
C ASP A 316 11.56 0.93 -28.47
N GLN A 317 11.15 0.87 -29.75
CA GLN A 317 12.09 0.96 -30.88
C GLN A 317 12.91 2.27 -30.91
N TYR A 318 12.43 3.32 -30.23
CA TYR A 318 13.05 4.65 -30.13
C TYR A 318 13.68 4.95 -28.77
N LEU A 319 13.94 3.94 -27.94
CA LEU A 319 14.69 4.12 -26.70
C LEU A 319 16.04 4.83 -26.93
N PRO A 320 16.55 5.58 -25.94
CA PRO A 320 17.63 6.54 -26.16
C PRO A 320 19.03 5.93 -26.29
N PHE A 321 19.15 4.60 -26.45
CA PHE A 321 20.44 3.93 -26.65
C PHE A 321 21.34 4.68 -27.65
N PRO A 322 22.62 4.93 -27.30
CA PRO A 322 23.59 5.51 -28.22
C PRO A 322 23.75 4.64 -29.47
N SER A 323 24.16 5.25 -30.57
CA SER A 323 24.23 4.58 -31.88
C SER A 323 25.20 3.40 -31.93
N ASP A 324 26.17 3.36 -31.03
CA ASP A 324 27.19 2.32 -30.90
C ASP A 324 26.82 1.22 -29.89
N TYR A 325 25.65 1.31 -29.24
CA TYR A 325 25.11 0.25 -28.38
C TYR A 325 24.36 -0.79 -29.22
N PRO A 326 24.25 -2.05 -28.75
CA PRO A 326 23.51 -3.11 -29.44
C PRO A 326 21.98 -2.90 -29.43
N GLY A 327 21.48 -1.79 -28.88
CA GLY A 327 20.05 -1.53 -28.70
C GLY A 327 19.39 -2.39 -27.61
N ALA A 328 20.20 -2.97 -26.71
CA ALA A 328 19.75 -3.74 -25.56
C ALA A 328 20.75 -3.59 -24.41
N GLY A 329 20.28 -3.65 -23.15
CA GLY A 329 21.13 -3.55 -21.97
C GLY A 329 20.37 -3.76 -20.66
N ILE A 330 21.09 -3.67 -19.54
CA ILE A 330 20.54 -3.79 -18.20
C ILE A 330 20.31 -2.40 -17.60
N LEU A 331 19.08 -2.11 -17.21
CA LEU A 331 18.75 -0.92 -16.43
C LEU A 331 18.67 -1.30 -14.95
N ILE A 332 19.22 -0.45 -14.09
CA ILE A 332 19.19 -0.61 -12.63
C ILE A 332 18.49 0.61 -12.05
N TYR A 333 17.44 0.39 -11.28
CA TYR A 333 16.71 1.45 -10.59
C TYR A 333 17.02 1.38 -9.09
N LYS A 334 17.24 2.54 -8.47
CA LYS A 334 17.17 2.70 -7.03
C LYS A 334 15.80 3.26 -6.67
N VAL A 335 15.05 2.51 -5.88
CA VAL A 335 13.74 2.90 -5.37
C VAL A 335 13.89 3.30 -3.91
N ASN A 336 13.22 4.37 -3.49
CA ASN A 336 13.01 4.75 -2.10
C ASN A 336 11.57 5.24 -1.91
N GLU A 337 10.71 4.36 -1.40
CA GLU A 337 9.28 4.64 -1.18
C GLU A 337 9.03 5.66 -0.05
N SER A 338 10.06 6.10 0.69
CA SER A 338 9.92 7.18 1.68
C SER A 338 9.87 8.57 1.02
N ILE A 339 10.29 8.66 -0.23
CA ILE A 339 10.31 9.89 -1.02
C ILE A 339 8.96 9.98 -1.75
N ALA A 340 8.35 11.15 -1.73
CA ALA A 340 7.12 11.38 -2.47
C ALA A 340 7.35 11.23 -3.98
N ALA A 341 6.31 10.83 -4.71
CA ALA A 341 6.37 10.87 -6.18
C ALA A 341 6.69 12.29 -6.68
N GLY A 342 7.26 12.39 -7.88
CA GLY A 342 7.79 13.64 -8.41
C GLY A 342 9.07 14.18 -7.73
N HIS A 343 9.58 13.52 -6.69
CA HIS A 343 10.79 13.93 -5.95
C HIS A 343 11.93 12.90 -6.02
N GLY A 344 11.80 11.91 -6.92
CA GLY A 344 12.83 10.90 -7.18
C GLY A 344 12.73 9.70 -6.24
N SER A 345 11.52 9.23 -5.99
CA SER A 345 11.23 7.96 -5.32
C SER A 345 11.69 6.75 -6.12
N VAL A 346 11.82 6.89 -7.44
CA VAL A 346 12.50 5.95 -8.33
C VAL A 346 13.56 6.74 -9.07
N ARG A 347 14.78 6.21 -9.18
CA ARG A 347 15.87 6.83 -9.95
C ARG A 347 16.59 5.76 -10.76
N LEU A 348 16.80 6.05 -12.03
CA LEU A 348 17.64 5.23 -12.90
C LEU A 348 19.11 5.46 -12.54
N ILE A 349 19.85 4.37 -12.39
CA ILE A 349 21.29 4.41 -12.15
C ILE A 349 21.99 4.43 -13.50
N ASP A 350 22.84 5.45 -13.65
CA ASP A 350 23.62 5.66 -14.84
C ASP A 350 24.93 4.83 -14.81
N ALA A 351 25.16 4.04 -15.86
CA ALA A 351 26.41 3.31 -16.06
C ALA A 351 27.59 4.23 -16.45
N HIS A 352 27.30 5.46 -16.90
CA HIS A 352 28.26 6.44 -17.40
C HIS A 352 28.05 7.82 -16.76
N PRO A 353 28.21 7.94 -15.43
CA PRO A 353 27.86 9.14 -14.68
C PRO A 353 28.59 10.38 -15.19
N GLY A 354 27.85 11.49 -15.31
CA GLY A 354 28.38 12.79 -15.70
C GLY A 354 27.68 13.41 -16.92
N GLY A 355 26.67 12.73 -17.48
CA GLY A 355 25.88 13.19 -18.61
C GLY A 355 24.38 13.01 -18.44
N ASP A 356 23.71 12.82 -19.57
CA ASP A 356 22.31 12.42 -19.63
C ASP A 356 22.14 10.92 -19.31
N LEU A 357 20.92 10.40 -19.35
CA LEU A 357 20.65 8.98 -19.08
C LEU A 357 20.64 8.11 -20.36
N ASN A 358 21.03 8.64 -21.52
CA ASN A 358 20.88 7.90 -22.77
C ASN A 358 21.77 6.65 -22.81
N ASP A 359 22.92 6.68 -22.13
CA ASP A 359 23.89 5.60 -21.97
C ASP A 359 23.83 4.93 -20.56
N ALA A 360 22.72 5.10 -19.85
CA ALA A 360 22.47 4.44 -18.56
C ALA A 360 22.59 2.89 -18.56
N PRO A 361 22.28 2.13 -19.64
CA PRO A 361 22.32 0.67 -19.60
C PRO A 361 23.71 0.07 -19.36
N PHE A 362 23.78 -0.91 -18.45
CA PHE A 362 24.94 -1.79 -18.25
C PHE A 362 24.92 -2.92 -19.29
N GLY A 363 26.05 -3.28 -19.89
CA GLY A 363 26.11 -4.31 -20.94
C GLY A 363 27.26 -4.13 -21.93
N PRO A 364 27.19 -4.74 -23.13
CA PRO A 364 28.17 -4.49 -24.17
C PRO A 364 28.04 -3.02 -24.62
N CYS A 365 28.95 -2.16 -24.16
CA CYS A 365 29.12 -0.80 -24.64
C CYS A 365 30.47 -0.68 -25.38
N ASN A 366 30.50 0.12 -26.43
CA ASN A 366 31.72 0.34 -27.20
C ASN A 366 32.53 1.49 -26.58
N SER A 367 33.16 1.17 -25.45
CA SER A 367 34.35 1.80 -24.85
C SER A 367 34.45 3.34 -24.73
N PRO A 368 34.86 3.85 -23.54
CA PRO A 368 35.03 3.10 -22.30
C PRO A 368 33.67 2.93 -21.63
N CYS A 369 33.29 1.69 -21.36
CA CYS A 369 32.25 1.40 -20.39
C CYS A 369 32.77 1.85 -19.02
N VAL A 370 32.43 3.05 -18.55
CA VAL A 370 32.98 3.59 -17.29
C VAL A 370 32.65 2.67 -16.10
N SER A 371 31.54 1.93 -16.20
CA SER A 371 31.09 0.99 -15.17
C SER A 371 31.84 -0.36 -15.11
N ASP A 372 32.65 -0.73 -16.12
CA ASP A 372 33.15 -2.12 -16.27
C ASP A 372 32.04 -3.18 -16.08
N ASN A 373 30.81 -2.85 -16.53
CA ASN A 373 29.62 -3.67 -16.36
C ASN A 373 29.28 -4.03 -14.91
N THR A 374 29.72 -3.20 -13.98
CA THR A 374 29.58 -3.39 -12.54
C THR A 374 28.94 -2.16 -11.91
N PHE A 375 27.81 -2.37 -11.25
CA PHE A 375 27.25 -1.43 -10.29
C PHE A 375 27.60 -1.86 -8.86
N SER A 376 27.90 -0.88 -7.99
CA SER A 376 28.19 -1.13 -6.58
C SER A 376 27.68 0.01 -5.70
N ASP A 377 26.80 -0.31 -4.74
CA ASP A 377 26.41 0.56 -3.64
C ASP A 377 26.84 -0.09 -2.33
N GLN A 378 27.98 0.39 -1.81
CA GLN A 378 28.58 -0.16 -0.59
C GLN A 378 27.73 0.14 0.65
N ALA A 379 27.03 1.28 0.68
CA ALA A 379 26.20 1.67 1.81
C ALA A 379 24.99 0.74 1.97
N ASN A 380 24.49 0.19 0.86
CA ASN A 380 23.32 -0.70 0.84
C ASN A 380 23.68 -2.17 0.57
N PHE A 381 24.98 -2.51 0.57
CA PHE A 381 25.50 -3.87 0.35
C PHE A 381 24.94 -4.52 -0.91
N VAL A 382 24.96 -3.79 -2.03
CA VAL A 382 24.49 -4.27 -3.33
C VAL A 382 25.61 -4.12 -4.35
N LYS A 383 25.96 -5.23 -4.99
CA LYS A 383 26.80 -5.25 -6.18
C LYS A 383 26.08 -6.03 -7.28
N VAL A 384 26.05 -5.47 -8.47
CA VAL A 384 25.39 -6.06 -9.64
C VAL A 384 26.42 -6.09 -10.77
N ILE A 385 26.68 -7.27 -11.33
CA ILE A 385 27.71 -7.48 -12.36
C ILE A 385 27.06 -8.16 -13.55
N VAL A 386 27.11 -7.54 -14.73
CA VAL A 386 26.72 -8.22 -15.97
C VAL A 386 27.84 -9.19 -16.36
N THR A 387 27.54 -10.49 -16.35
CA THR A 387 28.54 -11.55 -16.52
C THR A 387 28.59 -12.12 -17.93
N THR A 388 27.43 -12.29 -18.56
CA THR A 388 27.31 -12.79 -19.94
C THR A 388 26.18 -12.09 -20.66
N THR A 389 26.34 -11.85 -21.95
CA THR A 389 25.35 -11.16 -22.78
C THR A 389 25.01 -12.01 -24.00
N SER A 390 23.76 -11.94 -24.45
CA SER A 390 23.25 -12.56 -25.67
C SER A 390 22.24 -11.62 -26.32
N PRO A 391 21.83 -11.84 -27.58
CA PRO A 391 20.83 -10.99 -28.23
C PRO A 391 19.46 -10.93 -27.52
N THR A 392 19.15 -11.89 -26.65
CA THR A 392 17.82 -12.03 -26.03
C THR A 392 17.85 -12.20 -24.51
N SER A 393 19.03 -12.39 -23.93
CA SER A 393 19.17 -12.67 -22.50
C SER A 393 20.54 -12.27 -21.96
N TYR A 394 20.56 -11.69 -20.76
CA TYR A 394 21.78 -11.28 -20.07
C TYR A 394 21.84 -11.98 -18.71
N SER A 395 23.00 -12.45 -18.29
CA SER A 395 23.18 -13.03 -16.95
C SER A 395 23.86 -12.04 -16.04
N VAL A 396 23.29 -11.84 -14.86
CA VAL A 396 23.71 -10.86 -13.88
C VAL A 396 24.01 -11.55 -12.56
N LEU A 397 25.21 -11.33 -12.02
CA LEU A 397 25.56 -11.69 -10.66
C LEU A 397 25.13 -10.56 -9.73
N VAL A 398 24.20 -10.85 -8.82
CA VAL A 398 23.85 -9.95 -7.72
C VAL A 398 24.50 -10.48 -6.46
N ASP A 399 25.43 -9.70 -5.90
CA ASP A 399 26.20 -10.04 -4.72
C ASP A 399 25.87 -9.08 -3.58
N ARG A 400 25.42 -9.66 -2.47
CA ARG A 400 25.09 -8.97 -1.23
C ARG A 400 25.79 -9.58 -0.03
N THR A 401 26.82 -10.39 -0.26
CA THR A 401 27.54 -11.14 0.77
C THR A 401 28.33 -10.24 1.73
N SER A 402 28.58 -8.98 1.34
CA SER A 402 29.21 -7.96 2.18
C SER A 402 28.32 -7.42 3.30
N ALA A 403 27.01 -7.75 3.29
CA ALA A 403 26.11 -7.34 4.35
C ALA A 403 26.54 -7.96 5.70
N PRO A 404 26.68 -7.15 6.77
CA PRO A 404 27.21 -7.63 8.04
C PRO A 404 26.20 -8.55 8.76
N ARG A 405 26.70 -9.23 9.80
CA ARG A 405 25.84 -9.76 10.86
C ARG A 405 25.72 -8.73 11.97
N LEU A 406 24.52 -8.58 12.51
CA LEU A 406 24.18 -7.62 13.56
C LEU A 406 23.65 -8.38 14.77
N LEU A 407 23.86 -7.83 15.96
CA LEU A 407 23.34 -8.41 17.19
C LEU A 407 21.83 -8.16 17.28
N LEU A 408 21.04 -9.24 17.37
CA LEU A 408 19.66 -9.18 17.83
C LEU A 408 19.60 -9.72 19.25
N GLN A 409 19.16 -8.87 20.17
CA GLN A 409 18.87 -9.23 21.55
C GLN A 409 17.36 -9.25 21.79
N ILE A 410 16.86 -10.34 22.37
CA ILE A 410 15.47 -10.48 22.79
C ILE A 410 15.44 -10.67 24.30
N ASN A 411 14.90 -9.69 25.01
CA ASN A 411 14.66 -9.76 26.44
C ASN A 411 13.35 -10.50 26.69
N THR A 412 13.41 -11.49 27.58
CA THR A 412 12.29 -12.38 27.94
C THR A 412 11.96 -12.23 29.42
N PRO A 413 10.74 -12.59 29.87
CA PRO A 413 10.36 -12.45 31.28
C PRO A 413 11.09 -13.42 32.21
N SER A 414 11.57 -14.55 31.67
CA SER A 414 12.27 -15.59 32.44
C SER A 414 13.26 -16.37 31.57
N GLN A 415 14.13 -17.14 32.19
CA GLN A 415 15.01 -18.09 31.52
C GLN A 415 14.21 -19.18 30.79
N GLY A 416 14.76 -19.70 29.69
CA GLY A 416 14.23 -20.88 29.00
C GLY A 416 13.01 -20.63 28.13
N VAL A 417 12.62 -19.36 27.92
CA VAL A 417 11.52 -18.99 27.03
C VAL A 417 11.92 -19.29 25.60
N SER A 418 11.06 -20.02 24.87
CA SER A 418 11.33 -20.36 23.47
C SER A 418 11.13 -19.15 22.56
N VAL A 419 12.07 -18.96 21.64
CA VAL A 419 12.05 -17.92 20.61
C VAL A 419 12.41 -18.56 19.28
N THR A 420 11.63 -18.28 18.24
CA THR A 420 11.93 -18.70 16.87
C THR A 420 12.31 -17.48 16.04
N ILE A 421 13.46 -17.53 15.36
CA ILE A 421 13.94 -16.49 14.43
C ILE A 421 14.13 -17.15 13.07
N ASP A 422 13.43 -16.67 12.05
CA ASP A 422 13.44 -17.21 10.68
C ASP A 422 13.24 -18.74 10.60
N GLY A 423 12.37 -19.26 11.47
CA GLY A 423 12.08 -20.70 11.59
C GLY A 423 13.08 -21.50 12.42
N ALA A 424 14.21 -20.92 12.85
CA ALA A 424 15.17 -21.55 13.74
C ALA A 424 14.81 -21.32 15.22
N ASN A 425 14.83 -22.38 16.03
CA ASN A 425 14.43 -22.34 17.45
C ASN A 425 15.61 -22.06 18.37
N TRP A 426 15.38 -21.20 19.36
CA TRP A 426 16.31 -20.76 20.37
C TRP A 426 15.62 -20.67 21.74
N THR A 427 16.40 -20.51 22.81
CA THR A 427 15.88 -20.32 24.18
C THR A 427 16.64 -19.19 24.89
N SER A 428 15.96 -18.45 25.76
CA SER A 428 16.61 -17.43 26.59
C SER A 428 17.54 -18.04 27.64
N ASP A 429 18.66 -17.38 27.88
CA ASP A 429 19.70 -17.79 28.82
C ASP A 429 19.35 -17.42 30.28
N ALA A 430 20.29 -17.68 31.19
CA ALA A 430 20.14 -17.39 32.62
C ALA A 430 20.03 -15.89 32.96
N SER A 431 20.32 -14.99 32.01
CA SER A 431 20.13 -13.54 32.14
C SER A 431 18.75 -13.11 31.62
N ASN A 432 17.87 -14.05 31.30
CA ASN A 432 16.57 -13.85 30.66
C ASN A 432 16.69 -13.21 29.26
N GLN A 433 17.79 -13.47 28.55
CA GLN A 433 18.08 -12.87 27.25
C GLN A 433 18.37 -13.94 26.20
N LEU A 434 17.97 -13.70 24.96
CA LEU A 434 18.54 -14.36 23.79
C LEU A 434 19.39 -13.33 23.04
N ARG A 435 20.67 -13.63 22.80
CA ARG A 435 21.60 -12.78 22.05
C ARG A 435 22.16 -13.57 20.88
N LEU A 436 21.80 -13.18 19.66
CA LEU A 436 22.18 -13.91 18.45
C LEU A 436 22.68 -12.95 17.37
N PRO A 437 23.83 -13.22 16.72
CA PRO A 437 24.20 -12.53 15.49
C PRO A 437 23.30 -12.99 14.34
N VAL A 438 22.39 -12.11 13.92
CA VAL A 438 21.50 -12.30 12.77
C VAL A 438 22.05 -11.56 11.55
N ARG A 439 21.48 -11.80 10.37
CA ARG A 439 21.92 -11.09 9.16
C ARG A 439 21.43 -9.65 9.21
N TYR A 440 22.09 -8.74 8.49
CA TYR A 440 21.49 -7.45 8.22
C TYR A 440 20.16 -7.66 7.47
N GLY A 441 19.10 -6.98 7.91
CA GLY A 441 17.84 -6.88 7.19
C GLY A 441 16.64 -7.59 7.84
N PRO A 442 15.72 -8.15 7.04
CA PRO A 442 14.41 -8.57 7.53
C PRO A 442 14.47 -9.89 8.29
N HIS A 443 13.75 -9.97 9.41
CA HIS A 443 13.66 -11.15 10.26
C HIS A 443 12.22 -11.38 10.74
N THR A 444 11.81 -12.64 10.77
CA THR A 444 10.55 -13.06 11.41
C THR A 444 10.84 -13.60 12.80
N ILE A 445 10.24 -13.01 13.82
CA ILE A 445 10.47 -13.33 15.22
C ILE A 445 9.15 -13.81 15.83
N PHE A 446 9.17 -15.01 16.41
CA PHE A 446 8.10 -15.55 17.21
C PHE A 446 8.62 -15.79 18.62
N ILE A 447 7.84 -15.41 19.63
CA ILE A 447 8.13 -15.75 21.02
C ILE A 447 7.02 -16.64 21.57
N GLN A 448 7.38 -17.58 22.45
CA GLN A 448 6.42 -18.46 23.10
C GLN A 448 5.24 -17.67 23.70
N PRO A 449 4.00 -17.90 23.27
CA PRO A 449 2.87 -17.02 23.61
C PRO A 449 2.40 -17.19 25.06
N GLN A 450 2.68 -18.32 25.69
CA GLN A 450 2.28 -18.64 27.07
C GLN A 450 3.42 -19.33 27.81
N ILE A 451 3.72 -18.84 29.01
CA ILE A 451 4.72 -19.43 29.91
C ILE A 451 4.09 -19.79 31.26
N PRO A 452 4.53 -20.89 31.90
CA PRO A 452 4.03 -21.27 33.22
C PRO A 452 4.41 -20.24 34.28
N VAL A 453 3.48 -19.90 35.16
CA VAL A 453 3.78 -19.08 36.35
C VAL A 453 4.45 -19.95 37.42
N LEU A 454 5.64 -19.55 37.87
CA LEU A 454 6.35 -20.18 38.99
C LEU A 454 6.13 -19.38 40.27
N ILE A 455 5.53 -19.98 41.30
CA ILE A 455 5.38 -19.41 42.64
C ILE A 455 6.21 -20.26 43.62
N GLY A 456 7.41 -19.81 43.95
CA GLY A 456 8.36 -20.56 44.78
C GLY A 456 9.03 -21.75 44.05
N SER A 457 9.30 -22.84 44.76
CA SER A 457 9.91 -24.07 44.19
C SER A 457 8.91 -25.06 43.60
N SER A 458 7.62 -24.70 43.57
CA SER A 458 6.52 -25.58 43.16
C SER A 458 5.81 -24.98 41.95
N THR A 459 5.68 -25.74 40.86
CA THR A 459 4.78 -25.43 39.75
C THR A 459 3.33 -25.61 40.23
N ILE A 460 2.74 -24.56 40.80
CA ILE A 460 1.31 -24.58 41.12
C ILE A 460 0.54 -24.32 39.82
N GLN A 461 0.03 -25.39 39.21
CA GLN A 461 -0.89 -25.34 38.05
C GLN A 461 -2.27 -24.82 38.49
N LEU A 462 -2.37 -23.53 38.84
CA LEU A 462 -3.63 -22.85 39.21
C LEU A 462 -4.39 -22.28 38.00
N GLY A 463 -4.10 -22.73 36.77
CA GLY A 463 -4.65 -22.11 35.55
C GLY A 463 -4.15 -20.68 35.31
N LEU A 464 -3.06 -20.28 35.97
CA LEU A 464 -2.36 -19.02 35.75
C LEU A 464 -1.30 -19.23 34.69
N THR A 465 -1.44 -18.56 33.56
CA THR A 465 -0.41 -18.47 32.52
C THR A 465 -0.01 -17.02 32.35
N GLU A 466 1.29 -16.76 32.28
CA GLU A 466 1.77 -15.51 31.73
C GLU A 466 1.66 -15.59 30.21
N SER A 467 0.86 -14.69 29.63
CA SER A 467 0.63 -14.64 28.19
C SER A 467 1.33 -13.44 27.59
N PHE A 468 1.95 -13.63 26.43
CA PHE A 468 2.53 -12.54 25.65
C PHE A 468 1.49 -11.43 25.45
N ALA A 469 1.88 -10.20 25.76
CA ALA A 469 1.02 -9.03 25.68
C ALA A 469 1.42 -8.14 24.51
N ALA A 470 2.66 -7.68 24.49
CA ALA A 470 3.19 -6.82 23.46
C ALA A 470 4.71 -6.81 23.51
N TRP A 471 5.32 -6.27 22.45
CA TRP A 471 6.71 -5.85 22.43
C TRP A 471 6.86 -4.44 23.02
N ASP A 472 8.08 -4.00 23.30
CA ASP A 472 8.42 -2.69 23.87
C ASP A 472 8.08 -1.49 22.98
N ASP A 473 7.93 -1.71 21.68
CA ASP A 473 7.40 -0.73 20.73
C ASP A 473 5.86 -0.73 20.63
N GLY A 474 5.17 -1.49 21.49
CA GLY A 474 3.71 -1.58 21.53
C GLY A 474 3.10 -2.56 20.52
N SER A 475 3.91 -3.19 19.67
CA SER A 475 3.41 -4.20 18.72
C SER A 475 2.83 -5.41 19.45
N THR A 476 1.63 -5.85 19.06
CA THR A 476 1.00 -7.08 19.59
C THR A 476 1.16 -8.28 18.65
N SER A 477 1.84 -8.11 17.52
CA SER A 477 2.03 -9.17 16.53
C SER A 477 2.99 -10.25 17.04
N ASN A 478 2.60 -11.52 16.89
CA ASN A 478 3.43 -12.67 17.22
C ASN A 478 2.99 -13.89 16.38
N PRO A 479 3.72 -14.27 15.31
CA PRO A 479 5.02 -13.73 14.91
C PRO A 479 4.98 -12.25 14.51
N ARG A 480 6.07 -11.54 14.76
CA ARG A 480 6.32 -10.19 14.23
C ARG A 480 7.42 -10.20 13.20
N TRP A 481 7.33 -9.26 12.27
CA TRP A 481 8.40 -8.93 11.35
C TRP A 481 9.22 -7.76 11.93
N VAL A 482 10.54 -7.82 11.80
CA VAL A 482 11.48 -6.77 12.22
C VAL A 482 12.59 -6.64 11.20
N SER A 483 12.99 -5.40 10.91
CA SER A 483 14.26 -5.16 10.24
C SER A 483 15.39 -4.88 11.22
N VAL A 484 16.45 -5.64 11.12
CA VAL A 484 17.69 -5.47 11.88
C VAL A 484 18.72 -4.79 10.97
N VAL A 485 18.74 -3.46 10.98
CA VAL A 485 19.72 -2.63 10.24
C VAL A 485 20.86 -2.11 11.11
N LYS A 486 20.75 -2.33 12.42
CA LYS A 486 21.77 -2.08 13.45
C LYS A 486 21.59 -3.08 14.58
N ASP A 487 22.55 -3.15 15.50
CA ASP A 487 22.37 -3.89 16.74
C ASP A 487 21.07 -3.46 17.43
N SER A 488 20.20 -4.42 17.68
CA SER A 488 18.80 -4.18 18.05
C SER A 488 18.42 -4.98 19.30
N VAL A 489 17.62 -4.35 20.15
CA VAL A 489 17.07 -4.96 21.37
C VAL A 489 15.56 -4.91 21.26
N LEU A 490 14.91 -6.05 21.50
CA LEU A 490 13.46 -6.18 21.61
C LEU A 490 13.11 -6.72 22.98
N THR A 491 12.09 -6.18 23.61
CA THR A 491 11.64 -6.66 24.94
C THR A 491 10.21 -7.15 24.86
N ALA A 492 10.00 -8.42 25.21
CA ALA A 492 8.67 -9.00 25.26
C ALA A 492 8.04 -8.77 26.64
N SER A 493 6.85 -8.17 26.64
CA SER A 493 6.04 -7.97 27.85
C SER A 493 4.96 -9.04 27.94
N TYR A 494 4.78 -9.60 29.13
CA TYR A 494 3.77 -10.61 29.42
C TYR A 494 2.78 -10.06 30.45
N ARG A 495 1.54 -10.56 30.39
CA ARG A 495 0.51 -10.29 31.39
C ARG A 495 -0.02 -11.60 31.95
N VAL A 496 -0.32 -11.61 33.24
CA VAL A 496 -0.97 -12.76 33.87
C VAL A 496 -2.40 -12.86 33.34
N VAL A 497 -2.73 -14.00 32.76
CA VAL A 497 -4.09 -14.35 32.37
C VAL A 497 -4.57 -15.48 33.28
N ILE A 498 -5.75 -15.26 33.86
CA ILE A 498 -6.47 -16.30 34.61
C ILE A 498 -7.38 -17.00 33.61
N GLU A 499 -6.99 -18.18 33.14
CA GLU A 499 -7.95 -19.03 32.45
C GLU A 499 -8.78 -19.76 33.51
N PRO A 500 -10.11 -19.54 33.57
CA PRO A 500 -10.95 -20.34 34.44
C PRO A 500 -10.91 -21.78 33.91
N SER A 501 -10.09 -22.63 34.52
CA SER A 501 -10.11 -24.06 34.22
C SER A 501 -11.55 -24.58 34.38
N PHE A 502 -11.98 -25.51 33.52
CA PHE A 502 -13.27 -26.18 33.70
C PHE A 502 -13.45 -26.72 35.14
N ALA A 503 -12.36 -27.05 35.83
CA ALA A 503 -12.36 -27.44 37.23
C ALA A 503 -12.83 -26.32 38.18
N THR A 504 -12.39 -25.07 38.01
CA THR A 504 -12.85 -23.95 38.85
C THR A 504 -14.31 -23.57 38.56
N ALA A 505 -14.74 -23.66 37.30
CA ALA A 505 -16.15 -23.47 36.92
C ALA A 505 -17.06 -24.58 37.49
N ILE A 506 -16.64 -25.85 37.43
CA ILE A 506 -17.37 -26.99 38.03
C ILE A 506 -17.40 -26.86 39.55
N THR A 507 -16.32 -26.43 40.19
CA THR A 507 -16.25 -26.23 41.65
C THR A 507 -17.18 -25.10 42.09
N ALA A 508 -17.19 -23.98 41.37
CA ALA A 508 -18.13 -22.89 41.63
C ALA A 508 -19.58 -23.32 41.41
N ALA A 509 -19.86 -24.08 40.35
CA ALA A 509 -21.20 -24.60 40.06
C ALA A 509 -21.67 -25.64 41.10
N THR A 510 -20.77 -26.49 41.61
CA THR A 510 -21.10 -27.46 42.67
C THR A 510 -21.32 -26.77 44.01
N ILE A 511 -20.51 -25.76 44.37
CA ILE A 511 -20.75 -24.95 45.57
C ILE A 511 -22.10 -24.23 45.47
N LEU A 512 -22.40 -23.61 44.33
CA LEU A 512 -23.69 -22.95 44.10
C LEU A 512 -24.85 -23.96 44.17
N GLY A 513 -24.67 -25.16 43.59
CA GLY A 513 -25.63 -26.26 43.68
C GLY A 513 -25.89 -26.71 45.13
N VAL A 514 -24.83 -26.85 45.94
CA VAL A 514 -24.95 -27.21 47.37
C VAL A 514 -25.65 -26.11 48.17
N VAL A 515 -25.33 -24.84 47.91
CA VAL A 515 -25.98 -23.69 48.56
C VAL A 515 -27.46 -23.62 48.19
N ILE A 516 -27.80 -23.78 46.92
CA ILE A 516 -29.21 -23.83 46.47
C ILE A 516 -29.92 -25.02 47.13
N LEU A 517 -29.28 -26.19 47.20
CA LEU A 517 -29.86 -27.36 47.85
C LEU A 517 -30.11 -27.12 49.35
N ALA A 518 -29.16 -26.49 50.05
CA ALA A 518 -29.26 -26.15 51.46
C ALA A 518 -30.37 -25.13 51.73
N VAL A 519 -30.48 -24.08 50.90
CA VAL A 519 -31.57 -23.09 50.96
C VAL A 519 -32.92 -23.74 50.68
N THR A 520 -32.99 -24.64 49.70
CA THR A 520 -34.22 -25.35 49.34
C THR A 520 -34.66 -26.32 50.45
N PHE A 521 -33.71 -27.02 51.08
CA PHE A 521 -33.98 -27.87 52.24
C PHE A 521 -34.43 -27.04 53.45
N HIS A 522 -33.78 -25.90 53.71
CA HIS A 522 -34.15 -25.00 54.79
C HIS A 522 -35.59 -24.46 54.59
N ARG A 523 -35.93 -24.06 53.37
CA ARG A 523 -37.27 -23.57 53.01
C ARG A 523 -38.35 -24.66 53.10
N ARG A 524 -38.04 -25.90 52.69
CA ARG A 524 -38.95 -27.06 52.85
C ARG A 524 -39.13 -27.44 54.31
N ARG A 525 -38.08 -27.34 55.15
CA ARG A 525 -38.17 -27.60 56.59
C ARG A 525 -39.06 -26.56 57.28
N HIS A 526 -38.97 -25.29 56.88
CA HIS A 526 -39.87 -24.24 57.38
C HIS A 526 -41.32 -24.40 56.92
N GLN A 527 -41.57 -24.88 55.69
CA GLN A 527 -42.94 -25.16 55.23
C GLN A 527 -43.55 -26.42 55.87
N ALA A 528 -42.74 -27.44 56.19
CA ALA A 528 -43.19 -28.62 56.91
C ALA A 528 -43.47 -28.35 58.41
N LEU A 529 -42.79 -27.37 59.01
CA LEU A 529 -43.03 -26.93 60.39
C LEU A 529 -44.13 -25.85 60.52
N GLY A 530 -44.46 -25.14 59.44
CA GLY A 530 -45.53 -24.13 59.42
C GLY A 530 -46.96 -24.68 59.33
N ASN A 531 -47.13 -25.91 58.85
CA ASN A 531 -48.45 -26.56 58.73
C ASN A 531 -48.90 -27.35 59.97
N ALA A 532 -48.15 -27.25 61.08
CA ALA A 532 -48.45 -27.92 62.33
C ALA A 532 -48.40 -26.96 63.53
N LYS A 533 -49.20 -25.89 63.50
CA LYS A 533 -49.90 -25.32 64.68
C LYS A 533 -50.70 -24.09 64.28
N GLY A 534 -52.02 -24.20 64.44
CA GLY A 534 -52.98 -23.14 64.22
C GLY A 534 -53.07 -22.16 65.38
N SER A 535 -53.42 -20.92 64.99
CA SER A 535 -54.38 -19.97 65.56
C SER A 535 -54.51 -19.81 67.09
N ALA A 536 -54.24 -18.58 67.55
CA ALA A 536 -54.88 -17.76 68.59
C ALA A 536 -53.79 -17.00 69.38
N THR A 537 -53.84 -15.72 69.75
CA THR A 537 -54.81 -14.61 69.67
C THR A 537 -54.09 -13.35 70.18
N TYR A 538 -54.41 -12.19 69.60
CA TYR A 538 -54.51 -10.86 70.22
C TYR A 538 -53.32 -10.09 70.85
N SER A 539 -53.23 -8.85 70.33
CA SER A 539 -52.94 -7.54 70.96
C SER A 539 -51.54 -7.15 71.43
N SER A 540 -51.07 -6.07 70.77
CA SER A 540 -49.93 -5.19 71.02
C SER A 540 -49.88 -4.58 72.42
N PRO A 541 -48.70 -4.09 72.83
CA PRO A 541 -48.55 -2.63 72.91
C PRO A 541 -47.20 -2.09 72.39
N GLU A 542 -47.25 -0.88 71.83
CA GLU A 542 -46.19 0.11 71.65
C GLU A 542 -45.46 0.48 72.97
N PRO A 543 -44.44 1.37 73.00
CA PRO A 543 -43.47 1.79 71.99
C PRO A 543 -42.02 1.87 72.57
N SER A 544 -41.01 2.09 71.71
CA SER A 544 -39.93 3.07 71.99
C SER A 544 -38.93 3.15 70.84
N VAL A 545 -39.13 4.17 70.01
CA VAL A 545 -38.14 5.13 69.50
C VAL A 545 -36.66 4.73 69.57
N THR A 546 -36.04 4.54 68.41
CA THR A 546 -34.78 5.22 68.08
C THR A 546 -34.65 5.31 66.55
N GLN A 547 -34.84 6.52 66.03
CA GLN A 547 -34.59 6.90 64.64
C GLN A 547 -33.07 6.96 64.38
N LEU A 548 -32.63 6.45 63.23
CA LEU A 548 -31.68 7.18 62.39
C LEU A 548 -31.84 6.70 60.95
N GLY A 549 -32.55 7.50 60.16
CA GLY A 549 -32.58 7.39 58.70
C GLY A 549 -31.64 8.43 58.09
N ASN A 550 -30.85 7.98 57.11
CA ASN A 550 -30.78 8.47 55.73
C ASN A 550 -30.68 10.00 55.44
N PRO A 551 -30.40 10.43 54.20
CA PRO A 551 -29.17 11.11 53.81
C PRO A 551 -29.42 12.55 53.32
N SER A 552 -28.41 13.15 52.68
CA SER A 552 -28.43 14.29 51.72
C SER A 552 -27.80 15.61 52.18
N SER A 553 -26.80 16.04 51.38
CA SER A 553 -26.51 17.41 50.84
C SER A 553 -26.33 18.59 51.83
N PRO A 554 -25.63 19.71 51.51
CA PRO A 554 -25.40 20.26 50.17
C PRO A 554 -24.02 20.92 49.91
N THR A 555 -23.87 21.39 48.68
CA THR A 555 -22.93 22.38 48.15
C THR A 555 -22.92 23.73 48.88
N GLY A 556 -21.74 24.37 48.95
CA GLY A 556 -21.50 25.80 49.22
C GLY A 556 -19.99 26.08 49.29
N SER A 557 -19.38 26.69 48.27
CA SER A 557 -19.09 28.14 48.14
C SER A 557 -17.88 28.64 48.97
N PHE A 558 -16.76 28.94 48.26
CA PHE A 558 -15.73 30.04 48.36
C PHE A 558 -15.28 30.57 49.75
N PRO A 559 -14.15 31.32 49.92
CA PRO A 559 -13.37 32.11 48.93
C PRO A 559 -11.82 32.20 49.08
N ARG A 560 -11.15 32.80 48.06
CA ARG A 560 -10.03 33.81 48.06
C ARG A 560 -8.75 33.56 48.85
N ASP A 561 -7.56 34.08 48.55
CA ASP A 561 -6.87 34.86 47.50
C ASP A 561 -5.36 34.54 47.77
N ASP A 562 -4.41 34.54 46.83
CA ASP A 562 -3.58 35.72 46.55
C ASP A 562 -2.73 35.46 45.29
N ALA A 563 -2.86 36.35 44.31
CA ALA A 563 -1.91 36.53 43.22
C ALA A 563 -1.64 38.04 43.05
N LEU A 564 -0.35 38.39 43.13
CA LEU A 564 0.29 39.63 42.65
C LEU A 564 1.40 39.13 41.71
N SER A 565 1.68 39.65 40.51
CA SER A 565 1.57 41.01 39.99
C SER A 565 1.43 41.03 38.45
N GLY A 566 0.78 42.08 37.91
CA GLY A 566 0.80 42.48 36.50
C GLY A 566 2.04 43.33 36.15
N VAL A 567 2.44 43.59 34.89
CA VAL A 567 1.84 44.44 33.80
C VAL A 567 3.06 45.06 33.01
N PRO A 568 2.98 45.58 31.76
CA PRO A 568 3.39 44.92 30.50
C PRO A 568 4.21 45.89 29.56
N VAL A 569 4.09 45.77 28.21
CA VAL A 569 4.32 46.80 27.14
C VAL A 569 5.77 46.83 26.56
N ASP A 570 6.10 46.92 25.25
CA ASP A 570 5.37 47.11 23.99
C ASP A 570 6.19 46.64 22.74
N ASN A 571 5.50 46.70 21.58
CA ASN A 571 5.87 46.41 20.19
C ASN A 571 6.94 47.29 19.48
N ASN A 572 7.32 46.78 18.28
CA ASN A 572 7.70 47.46 17.02
C ASN A 572 9.19 47.74 16.71
N ASN A 573 9.75 47.09 15.68
CA ASN A 573 9.95 47.64 14.32
C ASN A 573 10.95 46.82 13.46
N GLU A 574 10.54 46.55 12.22
CA GLU A 574 11.34 46.29 11.00
C GLU A 574 12.29 47.48 10.64
N PRO A 575 13.10 47.53 9.53
CA PRO A 575 13.35 46.56 8.43
C PRO A 575 14.84 46.45 7.92
N LYS A 576 15.02 45.67 6.83
CA LYS A 576 15.99 45.75 5.69
C LYS A 576 17.18 44.77 5.62
N GLY A 577 17.35 44.18 4.43
CA GLY A 577 18.67 44.09 3.78
C GLY A 577 18.93 42.92 2.82
N SER A 578 18.91 43.25 1.51
CA SER A 578 19.57 42.62 0.32
C SER A 578 19.18 41.21 -0.15
#